data_AF-A0A924RA45-F1
#
_entry.id   AF-A0A924RA45-F1
#
_cell.length_a   1.000
_cell.length_b   1.000
_cell.length_c   1.000
_cell.angle_alpha   90.00
_cell.angle_beta   90.00
_cell.angle_gamma   90.00
#
_symmetry.space_group_name_H-M   'P 1'
#
loop_
_entity.id
_entity.type
_entity.pdbx_description
1 polymer ?
#
loop_
_entity_poly.entity_id
_entity_poly.type
_entity_poly.pdbx_seq_one_letter_code
_entity_poly.pdbx_strand_id
1 'polypeptide(L)' 'KRGLRIDFILASQALSSRVDSAWIDREERKGKGASDHAPVVIEIS' A
#
# COMPACT_ATOMS: atom_id res chain seq x y z
N LYS A 1 4.54 -12.73 -14.74
CA LYS A 1 5.25 -11.43 -14.88
C LYS A 1 5.80 -11.02 -13.52
N ARG A 2 6.98 -10.40 -13.44
CA ARG A 2 7.51 -9.82 -12.20
C ARG A 2 7.06 -8.35 -12.12
N GLY A 3 6.52 -7.94 -10.98
CA GLY A 3 6.19 -6.52 -10.70
C GLY A 3 7.33 -5.83 -9.95
N LEU A 4 7.18 -4.53 -9.72
CA LEU A 4 8.07 -3.72 -8.88
C LEU A 4 7.32 -3.28 -7.61
N ARG A 5 8.02 -3.22 -6.48
CA ARG A 5 7.51 -2.60 -5.24
C ARG A 5 8.19 -1.25 -5.09
N ILE A 6 7.60 -0.21 -5.67
CA ILE A 6 8.18 1.14 -5.75
C ILE A 6 7.35 2.22 -5.04
N ASP A 7 6.13 1.88 -4.61
CA ASP A 7 5.28 2.73 -3.79
C ASP A 7 5.46 2.38 -2.32
N PHE A 8 5.70 3.40 -1.49
CA PHE A 8 5.99 3.23 -0.07
C PHE A 8 5.29 4.30 0.77
N ILE A 9 4.94 3.92 1.99
CA ILE A 9 4.55 4.85 3.05
C ILE A 9 5.71 4.91 4.04
N LEU A 10 6.38 6.07 4.10
CA LEU A 10 7.44 6.34 5.07
C LEU A 10 6.87 7.25 6.15
N ALA A 11 6.98 6.82 7.41
CA ALA A 11 6.36 7.48 8.55
C ALA A 11 7.42 7.88 9.59
N SER A 12 7.16 8.98 10.31
CA SER A 12 7.93 9.32 11.52
C SER A 12 7.74 8.24 12.59
N GLN A 13 8.63 8.19 13.58
CA GLN A 13 8.56 7.19 14.64
C GLN A 13 7.20 7.21 15.38
N ALA A 14 6.68 8.40 15.69
CA ALA A 14 5.41 8.58 16.39
C ALA A 14 4.20 8.08 15.58
N LEU A 15 4.24 8.16 14.24
CA LEU A 15 3.18 7.62 13.39
C LEU A 15 3.35 6.11 13.19
N SER A 16 4.59 5.65 12.99
CA SER A 16 4.87 4.22 12.82
C SER A 16 4.49 3.37 14.03
N SER A 17 4.56 3.93 15.25
CA SER A 17 4.16 3.23 16.48
C SER A 17 2.65 3.03 16.62
N ARG A 18 1.85 3.69 15.76
CA ARG A 18 0.39 3.58 15.73
C ARG A 18 -0.12 2.72 14.57
N VAL A 19 0.77 2.17 13.73
CA VAL A 19 0.36 1.34 12.59
C VAL A 19 0.00 -0.06 13.08
N ASP A 20 -1.27 -0.41 12.95
CA ASP A 20 -1.80 -1.72 13.34
C ASP A 20 -1.59 -2.77 12.25
N SER A 21 -1.75 -2.36 10.99
CA SER A 21 -1.59 -3.25 9.83
C SER A 21 -1.14 -2.50 8.57
N ALA A 22 -0.50 -3.22 7.63
CA ALA A 22 -0.04 -2.67 6.35
C ALA A 22 -0.13 -3.73 5.25
N TRP A 23 -0.67 -3.36 4.08
CA TRP A 23 -0.80 -4.26 2.93
C TRP A 23 -0.81 -3.52 1.59
N ILE A 24 -0.72 -4.30 0.50
CA ILE A 24 -0.89 -3.82 -0.86
C ILE A 24 -2.21 -4.39 -1.38
N ASP A 25 -3.16 -3.52 -1.74
CA ASP A 25 -4.45 -3.95 -2.29
C ASP A 25 -4.30 -4.33 -3.78
N ARG A 26 -4.02 -5.61 -4.01
CA ARG A 26 -3.82 -6.13 -5.37
C ARG A 26 -5.13 -6.42 -6.10
N GLU A 27 -6.26 -6.48 -5.38
CA GLU A 27 -7.55 -6.77 -6.00
C GLU A 27 -8.07 -5.54 -6.73
N GLU A 28 -7.91 -4.35 -6.14
CA GLU A 28 -8.26 -3.07 -6.76
C GLU A 28 -7.56 -2.87 -8.13
N ARG A 29 -6.35 -3.42 -8.29
CA ARG A 29 -5.58 -3.38 -9.54
C ARG A 29 -6.16 -4.24 -10.68
N LYS A 30 -7.08 -5.17 -10.42
CA LYS A 30 -7.52 -6.15 -11.44
C LYS A 30 -8.64 -5.63 -12.37
N GLY A 31 -9.20 -4.45 -12.08
CA GLY A 31 -10.32 -3.87 -12.84
C GLY A 31 -9.96 -3.39 -14.25
N LYS A 32 -10.96 -3.31 -15.14
CA LYS A 32 -10.80 -2.71 -16.47
C LYS A 32 -10.54 -1.21 -16.34
N GLY A 33 -9.45 -0.72 -16.92
CA GLY A 33 -9.05 0.68 -16.80
C GLY A 33 -8.45 1.05 -15.43
N ALA A 34 -8.14 0.05 -14.59
CA ALA A 34 -7.41 0.28 -13.35
C ALA A 34 -6.03 0.89 -13.63
N SER A 35 -5.53 1.66 -12.65
CA SER A 35 -4.17 2.23 -12.65
C SER A 35 -3.11 1.15 -12.90
N ASP A 36 -1.89 1.55 -13.29
CA ASP A 36 -0.72 0.68 -13.41
C ASP A 36 0.07 0.50 -12.08
N HIS A 37 -0.40 1.12 -10.99
CA HIS A 37 0.03 0.86 -9.61
C HIS A 37 -1.07 0.12 -8.80
N ALA A 38 -0.71 -0.45 -7.66
CA ALA A 38 -1.66 -0.97 -6.66
C ALA A 38 -1.62 -0.05 -5.43
N PRO A 39 -2.74 0.21 -4.75
CA PRO A 39 -2.74 0.98 -3.51
C PRO A 39 -1.87 0.30 -2.44
N VAL A 40 -1.10 1.12 -1.71
CA VAL A 40 -0.42 0.72 -0.48
C VAL A 40 -1.20 1.32 0.68
N VAL A 41 -1.62 0.48 1.62
CA VAL A 41 -2.56 0.87 2.68
C VAL A 41 -1.95 0.57 4.04
N ILE A 42 -2.22 1.44 5.01
CA ILE A 42 -1.96 1.21 6.43
C ILE A 42 -3.24 1.48 7.23
N GLU A 43 -3.38 0.76 8.34
CA GLU A 43 -4.39 1.00 9.36
C GLU A 43 -3.71 1.57 10.61
N ILE A 44 -4.34 2.54 11.27
CA ILE A 44 -3.74 3.30 12.37
C ILE A 44 -4.73 3.35 13.55
N SER A 45 -4.26 3.03 14.75
CA SER A 45 -5.00 3.19 16.03
C SER A 45 -4.79 4.56 16.64
#